data_AF-A0A7K4IRG6-F1
#
_entry.id   AF-A0A7K4IRG6-F1
#
_cell.length_a   1.000
_cell.length_b   1.000
_cell.length_c   1.000
_cell.angle_alpha   90.00
_cell.angle_beta   90.00
_cell.angle_gamma   90.00
#
_symmetry.space_group_name_H-M   'P 1'
#
loop_
_entity.id
_entity.type
_entity.pdbx_description
1 polymer ?
#
loop_
_entity_poly.entity_id
_entity_poly.type
_entity_poly.pdbx_seq_one_letter_code
_entity_poly.pdbx_strand_id
1 'polypeptide(L)'
;MKAYRIVCLILLSAIFTFAARNVVQACYDGPEIEIISPENKTYATNSIPLIFTIDKPAVWISWIGYSLDGQENVTICCNTTLTDLQDGAHDVVVYANDTCGRMGVSNKVCFGVDTTPPNITDVSQMPDADNVLPIDTVKVNATVTDNFSGVKQVILNYTTGNGTWITVNMSNLEENVWNGTIPAFEYCTWVNYTIMAEDNVGNTATTEEVYGYQYQYHVIPEFSQILVLLMPMAATLLTALLYKRRKHSL
;
A
#
# COMPACT_ATOMS: atom_id res chain seq x y z
N MET A 1 71.39 29.71 18.53
CA MET A 1 70.01 30.16 18.82
C MET A 1 69.32 31.01 17.73
N LYS A 2 70.03 31.64 16.78
CA LYS A 2 69.38 32.44 15.71
C LYS A 2 68.72 31.63 14.58
N ALA A 3 69.24 30.43 14.24
CA ALA A 3 68.72 29.62 13.13
C ALA A 3 67.34 28.97 13.40
N TYR A 4 67.09 28.47 14.60
CA TYR A 4 65.79 27.85 14.96
C TYR A 4 64.63 28.85 15.01
N ARG A 5 64.89 30.13 15.37
CA ARG A 5 63.87 31.18 15.35
C ARG A 5 63.42 31.55 13.94
N ILE A 6 64.31 31.48 12.95
CA ILE A 6 64.01 31.82 11.55
C ILE A 6 63.24 30.67 10.88
N VAL A 7 63.64 29.41 11.12
CA VAL A 7 62.93 28.23 10.58
C VAL A 7 61.51 28.12 11.17
N CYS A 8 61.33 28.41 12.47
CA CYS A 8 60.01 28.44 13.11
C CYS A 8 59.12 29.56 12.55
N LEU A 9 59.64 30.77 12.29
CA LEU A 9 58.87 31.87 11.70
C LEU A 9 58.45 31.60 10.24
N ILE A 10 59.33 30.98 9.44
CA ILE A 10 59.04 30.64 8.03
C ILE A 10 57.97 29.55 7.96
N LEU A 11 58.07 28.50 8.79
CA LEU A 11 57.04 27.47 8.91
C LEU A 11 55.71 28.06 9.40
N LEU A 12 55.72 28.94 10.40
CA LEU A 12 54.50 29.60 10.89
C LEU A 12 53.85 30.49 9.81
N SER A 13 54.65 31.23 9.03
CA SER A 13 54.16 32.08 7.94
C SER A 13 53.61 31.28 6.75
N ALA A 14 54.24 30.16 6.40
CA ALA A 14 53.77 29.27 5.34
C ALA A 14 52.48 28.54 5.74
N ILE A 15 52.37 28.13 7.01
CA ILE A 15 51.14 27.57 7.60
C ILE A 15 50.03 28.64 7.64
N PHE A 16 50.34 29.88 8.03
CA PHE A 16 49.37 30.98 8.00
C PHE A 16 48.90 31.32 6.58
N THR A 17 49.81 31.33 5.59
CA THR A 17 49.48 31.64 4.19
C THR A 17 48.67 30.50 3.55
N PHE A 18 48.97 29.24 3.89
CA PHE A 18 48.19 28.07 3.44
C PHE A 18 46.80 28.00 4.10
N ALA A 19 46.71 28.27 5.41
CA ALA A 19 45.44 28.36 6.13
C ALA A 19 44.58 29.53 5.62
N ALA A 20 45.17 30.71 5.40
CA ALA A 20 44.47 31.86 4.84
C ALA A 20 43.96 31.60 3.42
N ARG A 21 44.70 30.88 2.58
CA ARG A 21 44.25 30.53 1.22
C ARG A 21 43.06 29.57 1.22
N ASN A 22 43.01 28.61 2.14
CA ASN A 22 41.86 27.70 2.31
C ASN A 22 40.63 28.42 2.90
N VAL A 23 40.83 29.37 3.82
CA VAL A 23 39.74 30.18 4.41
C VAL A 23 39.14 31.15 3.37
N VAL A 24 39.96 31.77 2.52
CA VAL A 24 39.47 32.68 1.47
C VAL A 24 38.66 31.94 0.40
N GLN A 25 39.02 30.69 0.07
CA GLN A 25 38.25 29.86 -0.86
C GLN A 25 36.89 29.44 -0.25
N ALA A 26 36.86 29.10 1.05
CA ALA A 26 35.64 28.72 1.76
C ALA A 26 34.59 29.85 1.81
N CYS A 27 35.03 31.11 1.69
CA CYS A 27 34.21 32.32 1.69
C CYS A 27 33.87 32.88 0.27
N TYR A 28 34.04 32.11 -0.82
CA TYR A 28 33.80 32.60 -2.21
C TYR A 28 32.46 32.21 -2.89
N ASP A 29 31.97 30.97 -2.73
CA ASP A 29 30.62 30.47 -3.08
C ASP A 29 29.75 30.05 -1.87
N GLY A 30 28.42 30.03 -1.95
CA GLY A 30 27.59 29.43 -0.87
C GLY A 30 27.78 27.90 -0.81
N PRO A 31 27.37 27.22 0.28
CA PRO A 31 27.32 25.75 0.29
C PRO A 31 26.44 25.19 -0.83
N GLU A 32 26.90 24.17 -1.54
CA GLU A 32 26.09 23.35 -2.44
C GLU A 32 25.50 22.18 -1.67
N ILE A 33 24.19 21.96 -1.82
CA ILE A 33 23.42 20.99 -1.05
C ILE A 33 22.68 20.04 -1.99
N GLU A 34 22.90 18.74 -1.81
CA GLU A 34 22.21 17.69 -2.55
C GLU A 34 21.41 16.81 -1.59
N ILE A 35 20.10 16.69 -1.82
CA ILE A 35 19.24 15.79 -1.06
C ILE A 35 19.32 14.40 -1.69
N ILE A 36 19.73 13.41 -0.89
CA ILE A 36 19.78 11.99 -1.26
C ILE A 36 18.46 11.30 -0.89
N SER A 37 17.84 11.71 0.21
CA SER A 37 16.52 11.23 0.64
C SER A 37 15.76 12.37 1.34
N PRO A 38 14.46 12.56 1.11
CA PRO A 38 13.56 11.75 0.27
C PRO A 38 13.90 11.75 -1.23
N GLU A 39 13.37 10.77 -1.95
CA GLU A 39 13.35 10.73 -3.42
C GLU A 39 11.95 11.11 -3.92
N ASN A 40 11.82 11.44 -5.22
CA ASN A 40 10.52 11.77 -5.81
C ASN A 40 9.65 10.52 -6.07
N LYS A 41 9.12 9.95 -4.98
CA LYS A 41 8.19 8.81 -4.96
C LYS A 41 7.24 8.91 -3.77
N THR A 42 6.24 8.04 -3.74
CA THR A 42 5.34 7.88 -2.59
C THR A 42 5.86 6.81 -1.64
N TYR A 43 5.77 7.05 -0.34
CA TYR A 43 6.20 6.13 0.71
C TYR A 43 5.02 5.61 1.53
N ALA A 44 5.05 4.33 1.89
CA ALA A 44 4.05 3.66 2.73
C ALA A 44 4.17 3.97 4.25
N THR A 45 5.01 4.94 4.61
CA THR A 45 5.34 5.26 6.01
C THR A 45 5.33 6.77 6.21
N ASN A 46 4.91 7.20 7.40
CA ASN A 46 4.91 8.62 7.77
C ASN A 46 6.26 9.15 8.33
N SER A 47 7.30 8.31 8.31
CA SER A 47 8.62 8.63 8.86
C SER A 47 9.69 8.44 7.79
N ILE A 48 10.16 9.54 7.20
CA ILE A 48 11.01 9.53 6.02
C ILE A 48 12.40 10.11 6.34
N PRO A 49 13.50 9.40 6.04
CA PRO A 49 14.83 9.92 6.29
C PRO A 49 15.11 11.15 5.42
N LEU A 50 15.58 12.23 6.04
CA LEU A 50 16.15 13.39 5.37
C LEU A 50 17.68 13.27 5.39
N ILE A 51 18.22 12.81 4.28
CA ILE A 51 19.65 12.58 4.07
C ILE A 51 20.12 13.52 2.98
N PHE A 52 21.16 14.29 3.24
CA PHE A 52 21.72 15.23 2.28
C PHE A 52 23.25 15.31 2.43
N THR A 53 23.89 15.86 1.41
CA THR A 53 25.31 16.19 1.42
C THR A 53 25.48 17.70 1.30
N ILE A 54 26.56 18.19 1.87
CA ILE A 54 27.03 19.56 1.70
C ILE A 54 28.46 19.46 1.20
N ASP A 55 28.79 20.19 0.13
CA ASP A 55 30.11 20.19 -0.50
C ASP A 55 31.24 20.78 0.38
N LYS A 56 30.86 21.42 1.50
CA LYS A 56 31.76 22.02 2.48
C LYS A 56 31.94 21.18 3.74
N PRO A 57 33.14 21.19 4.35
CA PRO A 57 33.38 20.60 5.67
C PRO A 57 32.42 21.15 6.73
N ALA A 58 31.94 20.29 7.62
CA ALA A 58 31.01 20.68 8.69
C ALA A 58 31.53 21.81 9.59
N VAL A 59 32.85 21.94 9.76
CA VAL A 59 33.50 23.04 10.53
C VAL A 59 33.30 24.43 9.91
N TRP A 60 32.87 24.51 8.64
CA TRP A 60 32.59 25.75 7.93
C TRP A 60 31.09 26.03 7.81
N ILE A 61 30.24 25.18 8.38
CA ILE A 61 28.79 25.35 8.41
C ILE A 61 28.39 25.89 9.78
N SER A 62 27.75 27.06 9.78
CA SER A 62 27.30 27.74 11.00
C SER A 62 25.87 27.37 11.38
N TRP A 63 25.04 26.97 10.41
CA TRP A 63 23.65 26.60 10.63
C TRP A 63 23.15 25.70 9.50
N ILE A 64 22.24 24.77 9.83
CA ILE A 64 21.50 23.96 8.86
C ILE A 64 20.03 23.95 9.29
N GLY A 65 19.13 24.04 8.32
CA GLY A 65 17.70 23.84 8.55
C GLY A 65 17.00 23.33 7.31
N TYR A 66 15.78 22.83 7.47
CA TYR A 66 14.93 22.45 6.36
C TYR A 66 13.58 23.17 6.45
N SER A 67 12.98 23.43 5.30
CA SER A 67 11.57 23.80 5.17
C SER A 67 10.82 22.59 4.62
N LEU A 68 9.76 22.20 5.32
CA LEU A 68 8.83 21.17 4.89
C LEU A 68 7.51 21.85 4.51
N ASP A 69 7.00 21.57 3.31
CA ASP A 69 5.74 22.10 2.77
C ASP A 69 5.66 23.63 2.77
N GLY A 70 6.80 24.29 2.59
CA GLY A 70 6.91 25.75 2.62
C GLY A 70 6.72 26.39 4.01
N GLN A 71 6.69 25.59 5.08
CA GLN A 71 6.62 26.09 6.46
C GLN A 71 7.95 26.70 6.91
N GLU A 72 7.96 27.32 8.11
CA GLU A 72 9.16 27.90 8.70
C GLU A 72 10.29 26.87 8.84
N ASN A 73 11.52 27.35 8.72
CA ASN A 73 12.70 26.49 8.73
C ASN A 73 12.89 25.83 10.11
N VAL A 74 12.94 24.50 10.13
CA VAL A 74 13.31 23.71 11.30
C VAL A 74 14.83 23.55 11.33
N THR A 75 15.46 23.94 12.44
CA THR A 75 16.92 23.84 12.61
C THR A 75 17.32 22.40 12.92
N ILE A 76 18.36 21.92 12.23
CA ILE A 76 18.92 20.57 12.38
C ILE A 76 20.44 20.62 12.50
N CYS A 77 21.04 19.59 13.10
CA CYS A 77 22.50 19.49 13.22
C CYS A 77 23.15 18.64 12.12
N CYS A 78 22.39 17.74 11.50
CA CYS A 78 22.82 16.83 10.43
C CYS A 78 21.59 16.11 9.82
N ASN A 79 21.83 15.03 9.07
CA ASN A 79 20.78 14.10 8.62
C ASN A 79 19.82 13.77 9.76
N THR A 80 18.54 13.78 9.44
CA THR A 80 17.46 13.57 10.41
C THR A 80 16.34 12.74 9.79
N THR A 81 15.23 12.61 10.49
CA THR A 81 14.01 11.97 9.98
C THR A 81 12.87 12.98 10.04
N LEU A 82 12.12 13.09 8.95
CA LEU A 82 10.83 13.77 8.91
C LEU A 82 9.81 12.81 9.50
N THR A 83 9.21 13.14 10.65
CA THR A 83 8.26 12.26 11.36
C THR A 83 6.85 12.83 11.32
N ASP A 84 5.87 11.98 11.61
CA ASP A 84 4.46 12.35 11.76
C ASP A 84 3.86 13.04 10.51
N LEU A 85 4.40 12.72 9.33
CA LEU A 85 3.89 13.20 8.05
C LEU A 85 2.47 12.67 7.83
N GLN A 86 1.60 13.54 7.32
CA GLN A 86 0.23 13.14 6.96
C GLN A 86 0.23 12.52 5.57
N ASP A 87 -0.82 11.78 5.23
CA ASP A 87 -0.96 11.30 3.86
C ASP A 87 -1.19 12.48 2.92
N GLY A 88 -0.51 12.46 1.77
CA GLY A 88 -0.53 13.55 0.82
C GLY A 88 0.80 13.80 0.13
N ALA A 89 0.82 14.87 -0.67
CA ALA A 89 2.02 15.36 -1.32
C ALA A 89 2.77 16.30 -0.38
N HIS A 90 4.09 16.10 -0.30
CA HIS A 90 5.00 16.89 0.50
C HIS A 90 6.15 17.44 -0.36
N ASP A 91 6.76 18.53 0.10
CA ASP A 91 8.03 18.99 -0.46
C ASP A 91 9.01 19.45 0.60
N VAL A 92 10.30 19.23 0.36
CA VAL A 92 11.38 19.60 1.27
C VAL A 92 12.47 20.37 0.56
N VAL A 93 12.98 21.40 1.24
CA VAL A 93 14.15 22.19 0.85
C VAL A 93 15.09 22.28 2.04
N VAL A 94 16.38 22.02 1.84
CA VAL A 94 17.42 22.15 2.87
C VAL A 94 18.21 23.43 2.62
N TYR A 95 18.51 24.11 3.72
CA TYR A 95 19.28 25.35 3.78
C TYR A 95 20.50 25.14 4.66
N ALA A 96 21.62 25.74 4.28
CA ALA A 96 22.81 25.75 5.12
C ALA A 96 23.50 27.10 5.02
N ASN A 97 23.88 27.68 6.16
CA ASN A 97 24.65 28.91 6.21
C ASN A 97 26.10 28.57 6.56
N ASP A 98 27.05 29.15 5.82
CA ASP A 98 28.47 29.01 6.17
C ASP A 98 28.90 30.01 7.27
N THR A 99 30.12 29.86 7.77
CA THR A 99 30.70 30.77 8.78
C THR A 99 31.01 32.16 8.22
N CYS A 100 30.99 32.33 6.91
CA CYS A 100 31.16 33.62 6.22
C CYS A 100 29.80 34.30 5.95
N GLY A 101 28.69 33.71 6.39
CA GLY A 101 27.33 34.25 6.29
C GLY A 101 26.65 34.04 4.94
N ARG A 102 27.09 33.06 4.14
CA ARG A 102 26.52 32.79 2.82
C ARG A 102 25.67 31.54 2.84
N MET A 103 24.46 31.70 2.31
CA MET A 103 23.42 30.69 2.35
C MET A 103 23.45 29.83 1.09
N GLY A 104 23.47 28.52 1.32
CA GLY A 104 23.20 27.48 0.33
C GLY A 104 21.75 27.05 0.41
N VAL A 105 21.16 26.70 -0.73
CA VAL A 105 19.79 26.20 -0.84
C VAL A 105 19.81 24.99 -1.75
N SER A 106 19.23 23.89 -1.31
CA SER A 106 19.09 22.69 -2.15
C SER A 106 18.05 22.89 -3.24
N ASN A 107 18.03 21.97 -4.21
CA ASN A 107 16.83 21.78 -5.02
C ASN A 107 15.65 21.35 -4.13
N LYS A 108 14.43 21.71 -4.55
CA LYS A 108 13.20 21.21 -3.94
C LYS A 108 12.99 19.76 -4.34
N VAL A 109 12.76 18.88 -3.36
CA VAL A 109 12.35 17.51 -3.59
C VAL A 109 10.87 17.37 -3.20
N CYS A 110 10.04 17.00 -4.16
CA CYS A 110 8.65 16.61 -3.91
C CYS A 110 8.59 15.10 -3.68
N PHE A 111 7.73 14.65 -2.77
CA PHE A 111 7.50 13.23 -2.48
C PHE A 111 6.07 13.04 -1.96
N GLY A 112 5.60 11.80 -1.91
CA GLY A 112 4.28 11.46 -1.37
C GLY A 112 4.38 10.62 -0.10
N VAL A 113 3.37 10.70 0.75
CA VAL A 113 3.14 9.79 1.86
C VAL A 113 1.74 9.20 1.70
N ASP A 114 1.64 7.88 1.81
CA ASP A 114 0.37 7.16 1.80
C ASP A 114 0.46 5.97 2.74
N THR A 115 -0.09 6.13 3.93
CA THR A 115 -0.13 5.09 4.96
C THR A 115 -1.48 4.39 5.02
N THR A 116 -2.41 4.75 4.13
CA THR A 116 -3.78 4.23 4.12
C THR A 116 -3.93 3.04 3.17
N PRO A 117 -4.42 1.88 3.66
CA PRO A 117 -4.81 0.79 2.78
C PRO A 117 -6.01 1.13 1.88
N PRO A 118 -6.17 0.43 0.74
CA PRO A 118 -7.38 0.51 -0.07
C PRO A 118 -8.65 0.19 0.73
N ASN A 119 -9.74 0.86 0.37
CA ASN A 119 -11.07 0.59 0.92
C ASN A 119 -11.84 -0.37 0.00
N ILE A 120 -12.34 -1.47 0.57
CA ILE A 120 -13.13 -2.49 -0.14
C ILE A 120 -14.59 -2.35 0.32
N THR A 121 -15.51 -2.24 -0.64
CA THR A 121 -16.96 -2.03 -0.41
C THR A 121 -17.80 -2.78 -1.46
N ASP A 122 -19.12 -2.79 -1.28
CA ASP A 122 -20.10 -3.35 -2.24
C ASP A 122 -19.78 -4.76 -2.74
N VAL A 123 -19.28 -5.61 -1.83
CA VAL A 123 -18.98 -7.00 -2.16
C VAL A 123 -20.28 -7.73 -2.47
N SER A 124 -20.35 -8.32 -3.65
CA SER A 124 -21.51 -9.07 -4.13
C SER A 124 -21.08 -10.29 -4.92
N GLN A 125 -21.96 -11.30 -4.99
CA GLN A 125 -21.73 -12.49 -5.80
C GLN A 125 -22.93 -12.85 -6.65
N MET A 126 -22.69 -13.58 -7.74
CA MET A 126 -23.70 -14.16 -8.61
C MET A 126 -23.25 -15.56 -9.07
N PRO A 127 -24.04 -16.62 -8.88
CA PRO A 127 -25.37 -16.67 -8.24
C PRO A 127 -25.38 -16.28 -6.76
N ASP A 128 -26.56 -15.95 -6.24
CA ASP A 128 -26.78 -15.71 -4.81
C ASP A 128 -26.27 -16.90 -3.98
N ALA A 129 -25.73 -16.60 -2.78
CA ALA A 129 -25.07 -17.60 -1.93
C ALA A 129 -25.94 -18.81 -1.58
N ASP A 130 -27.26 -18.63 -1.54
CA ASP A 130 -28.25 -19.67 -1.24
C ASP A 130 -28.70 -20.50 -2.46
N ASN A 131 -28.22 -20.16 -3.67
CA ASN A 131 -28.69 -20.75 -4.92
C ASN A 131 -27.56 -21.08 -5.91
N VAL A 132 -26.42 -21.55 -5.39
CA VAL A 132 -25.28 -21.99 -6.22
C VAL A 132 -25.42 -23.47 -6.56
N LEU A 133 -25.52 -23.80 -7.85
CA LEU A 133 -25.59 -25.18 -8.36
C LEU A 133 -24.20 -25.74 -8.73
N PRO A 134 -24.05 -27.07 -8.90
CA PRO A 134 -22.74 -27.67 -9.16
C PRO A 134 -22.13 -27.33 -10.52
N ILE A 135 -22.94 -26.78 -11.43
CA ILE A 135 -22.48 -26.30 -12.74
C ILE A 135 -22.11 -24.81 -12.72
N ASP A 136 -22.47 -24.09 -11.65
CA ASP A 136 -22.35 -22.65 -11.60
C ASP A 136 -20.94 -22.24 -11.24
N THR A 137 -20.39 -21.31 -12.02
CA THR A 137 -19.23 -20.51 -11.63
C THR A 137 -19.71 -19.30 -10.86
N VAL A 138 -19.12 -19.01 -9.71
CA VAL A 138 -19.51 -17.87 -8.88
C VAL A 138 -18.69 -16.65 -9.26
N LYS A 139 -19.35 -15.62 -9.80
CA LYS A 139 -18.76 -14.31 -10.06
C LYS A 139 -18.82 -13.49 -8.78
N VAL A 140 -17.69 -12.98 -8.32
CA VAL A 140 -17.59 -12.10 -7.17
C VAL A 140 -17.18 -10.72 -7.65
N ASN A 141 -17.92 -9.70 -7.26
CA ASN A 141 -17.63 -8.29 -7.56
C ASN A 141 -17.36 -7.55 -6.25
N ALA A 142 -16.48 -6.54 -6.30
CA ALA A 142 -16.27 -5.61 -5.20
C ALA A 142 -15.86 -4.23 -5.74
N THR A 143 -16.28 -3.18 -5.05
CA THR A 143 -15.79 -1.81 -5.28
C THR A 143 -14.54 -1.58 -4.44
N VAL A 144 -13.42 -1.27 -5.09
CA VAL A 144 -12.14 -1.01 -4.42
C VAL A 144 -11.64 0.38 -4.79
N THR A 145 -11.42 1.21 -3.78
CA THR A 145 -10.98 2.59 -3.93
C THR A 145 -9.72 2.85 -3.11
N ASP A 146 -8.86 3.73 -3.60
CA ASP A 146 -7.69 4.23 -2.88
C ASP A 146 -7.63 5.75 -2.99
N ASN A 147 -7.23 6.43 -1.92
CA ASN A 147 -7.31 7.88 -1.82
C ASN A 147 -6.09 8.63 -2.38
N PHE A 148 -4.93 7.97 -2.52
CA PHE A 148 -3.70 8.67 -2.89
C PHE A 148 -2.83 7.90 -3.88
N SER A 149 -2.29 6.74 -3.51
CA SER A 149 -1.38 5.99 -4.39
C SER A 149 -2.10 5.24 -5.50
N GLY A 150 -3.40 4.98 -5.38
CA GLY A 150 -4.21 4.23 -6.33
C GLY A 150 -4.12 2.72 -6.12
N VAL A 151 -5.13 1.99 -6.60
CA VAL A 151 -5.19 0.52 -6.46
C VAL A 151 -4.23 -0.14 -7.46
N LYS A 152 -3.34 -1.00 -6.97
CA LYS A 152 -2.39 -1.78 -7.77
C LYS A 152 -2.99 -3.11 -8.21
N GLN A 153 -3.57 -3.85 -7.29
CA GLN A 153 -4.18 -5.15 -7.58
C GLN A 153 -5.28 -5.52 -6.57
N VAL A 154 -6.22 -6.34 -7.04
CA VAL A 154 -7.26 -6.94 -6.21
C VAL A 154 -7.26 -8.45 -6.43
N ILE A 155 -7.29 -9.19 -5.34
CA ILE A 155 -7.12 -10.63 -5.30
C ILE A 155 -8.30 -11.24 -4.57
N LEU A 156 -8.90 -12.26 -5.18
CA LEU A 156 -9.91 -13.12 -4.58
C LEU A 156 -9.26 -14.42 -4.10
N ASN A 157 -9.25 -14.66 -2.80
CA ASN A 157 -8.77 -15.90 -2.20
C ASN A 157 -9.95 -16.75 -1.77
N TYR A 158 -9.98 -18.02 -2.14
CA TYR A 158 -11.04 -18.94 -1.71
C TYR A 158 -10.50 -20.30 -1.29
N THR A 159 -11.28 -21.03 -0.47
CA THR A 159 -10.96 -22.38 -0.02
C THR A 159 -12.22 -23.22 0.14
N THR A 160 -12.09 -24.53 -0.03
CA THR A 160 -13.16 -25.51 0.18
C THR A 160 -13.08 -26.20 1.56
N GLY A 161 -12.31 -25.64 2.49
CA GLY A 161 -12.11 -26.21 3.84
C GLY A 161 -11.00 -27.25 3.93
N ASN A 162 -10.26 -27.51 2.84
CA ASN A 162 -9.14 -28.45 2.81
C ASN A 162 -7.82 -27.88 3.34
N GLY A 163 -7.82 -26.66 3.90
CA GLY A 163 -6.63 -25.98 4.43
C GLY A 163 -5.74 -25.31 3.37
N THR A 164 -6.08 -25.42 2.09
CA THR A 164 -5.38 -24.74 0.98
C THR A 164 -6.24 -23.60 0.46
N TRP A 165 -5.64 -22.41 0.36
CA TRP A 165 -6.23 -21.25 -0.30
C TRP A 165 -5.82 -21.21 -1.77
N ILE A 166 -6.77 -20.90 -2.63
CA ILE A 166 -6.56 -20.67 -4.06
C ILE A 166 -6.74 -19.18 -4.33
N THR A 167 -5.79 -18.62 -5.07
CA THR A 167 -5.69 -17.20 -5.36
C THR A 167 -6.12 -16.93 -6.81
N VAL A 168 -7.02 -15.97 -6.98
CA VAL A 168 -7.50 -15.49 -8.27
C VAL A 168 -7.25 -13.99 -8.36
N ASN A 169 -6.51 -13.56 -9.38
CA ASN A 169 -6.37 -12.12 -9.67
C ASN A 169 -7.69 -11.62 -10.26
N MET A 170 -8.28 -10.60 -9.63
CA MET A 170 -9.50 -9.96 -10.13
C MET A 170 -9.16 -9.01 -11.29
N SER A 171 -10.08 -8.85 -12.22
CA SER A 171 -9.98 -7.86 -13.30
C SER A 171 -10.82 -6.63 -12.99
N ASN A 172 -10.32 -5.44 -13.34
CA ASN A 172 -11.10 -4.23 -13.30
C ASN A 172 -12.13 -4.27 -14.45
N LEU A 173 -13.41 -4.20 -14.11
CA LEU A 173 -14.52 -4.23 -15.07
C LEU A 173 -14.81 -2.80 -15.55
N GLU A 174 -15.14 -1.92 -14.61
CA GLU A 174 -15.51 -0.52 -14.84
C GLU A 174 -15.11 0.32 -13.61
N GLU A 175 -14.38 1.43 -13.83
CA GLU A 175 -13.93 2.36 -12.80
C GLU A 175 -13.23 1.68 -11.60
N ASN A 176 -13.96 1.52 -10.49
CA ASN A 176 -13.48 0.96 -9.23
C ASN A 176 -14.06 -0.44 -8.96
N VAL A 177 -14.82 -1.01 -9.89
CA VAL A 177 -15.45 -2.32 -9.73
C VAL A 177 -14.54 -3.41 -10.27
N TRP A 178 -14.14 -4.32 -9.39
CA TRP A 178 -13.29 -5.46 -9.68
C TRP A 178 -14.13 -6.74 -9.68
N ASN A 179 -13.88 -7.64 -10.62
CA ASN A 179 -14.54 -8.93 -10.68
C ASN A 179 -13.55 -10.11 -10.68
N GLY A 180 -13.94 -11.19 -10.02
CA GLY A 180 -13.24 -12.46 -9.98
C GLY A 180 -14.22 -13.61 -10.17
N THR A 181 -13.73 -14.77 -10.61
CA THR A 181 -14.56 -15.96 -10.82
C THR A 181 -14.02 -17.13 -10.02
N ILE A 182 -14.87 -17.70 -9.17
CA ILE A 182 -14.62 -18.97 -8.49
C ILE A 182 -15.20 -20.09 -9.37
N PRO A 183 -14.43 -21.15 -9.66
CA PRO A 183 -14.89 -22.26 -10.49
C PRO A 183 -16.03 -23.04 -9.82
N ALA A 184 -16.71 -23.84 -10.63
CA ALA A 184 -17.77 -24.73 -10.16
C ALA A 184 -17.21 -25.86 -9.28
N PHE A 185 -18.02 -26.31 -8.31
CA PHE A 185 -17.68 -27.39 -7.38
C PHE A 185 -18.81 -28.42 -7.29
N GLU A 186 -18.49 -29.61 -6.81
CA GLU A 186 -19.48 -30.66 -6.55
C GLU A 186 -20.50 -30.23 -5.49
N TYR A 187 -21.69 -30.83 -5.54
CA TYR A 187 -22.73 -30.58 -4.53
C TYR A 187 -22.23 -30.92 -3.11
N CYS A 188 -22.80 -30.26 -2.11
CA CYS A 188 -22.38 -30.33 -0.70
C CYS A 188 -20.98 -29.77 -0.40
N THR A 189 -20.42 -28.94 -1.29
CA THR A 189 -19.15 -28.22 -1.05
C THR A 189 -19.42 -26.87 -0.38
N TRP A 190 -18.77 -26.63 0.75
CA TRP A 190 -18.70 -25.31 1.36
C TRP A 190 -17.50 -24.55 0.81
N VAL A 191 -17.73 -23.32 0.36
CA VAL A 191 -16.67 -22.45 -0.15
C VAL A 191 -16.63 -21.19 0.71
N ASN A 192 -15.45 -20.89 1.25
CA ASN A 192 -15.17 -19.63 1.93
C ASN A 192 -14.27 -18.78 1.04
N TYR A 193 -14.51 -17.48 1.00
CA TYR A 193 -13.66 -16.56 0.26
C TYR A 193 -13.47 -15.21 0.95
N THR A 194 -12.35 -14.58 0.63
CA THR A 194 -11.96 -13.24 1.05
C THR A 194 -11.42 -12.47 -0.14
N ILE A 195 -11.54 -11.14 -0.09
CA ILE A 195 -10.96 -10.26 -1.10
C ILE A 195 -9.85 -9.47 -0.42
N MET A 196 -8.70 -9.38 -1.08
CA MET A 196 -7.55 -8.58 -0.68
C MET A 196 -7.28 -7.52 -1.74
N ALA A 197 -7.08 -6.28 -1.34
CA ALA A 197 -6.65 -5.20 -2.20
C ALA A 197 -5.26 -4.71 -1.77
N GLU A 198 -4.44 -4.32 -2.73
CA GLU A 198 -3.12 -3.72 -2.53
C GLU A 198 -3.04 -2.43 -3.35
N ASP A 199 -2.49 -1.37 -2.77
CA ASP A 199 -2.23 -0.10 -3.44
C ASP A 199 -0.85 -0.05 -4.12
N ASN A 200 -0.49 1.08 -4.73
CA ASN A 200 0.80 1.22 -5.44
C ASN A 200 2.02 1.37 -4.52
N VAL A 201 1.84 1.60 -3.23
CA VAL A 201 2.93 1.69 -2.24
C VAL A 201 3.07 0.45 -1.36
N GLY A 202 2.15 -0.50 -1.49
CA GLY A 202 2.14 -1.80 -0.82
C GLY A 202 1.28 -1.86 0.44
N ASN A 203 0.41 -0.87 0.71
CA ASN A 203 -0.59 -1.02 1.75
C ASN A 203 -1.66 -2.00 1.29
N THR A 204 -2.09 -2.88 2.19
CA THR A 204 -3.05 -3.94 1.89
C THR A 204 -4.25 -3.91 2.82
N ALA A 205 -5.42 -4.24 2.29
CA ALA A 205 -6.63 -4.47 3.08
C ALA A 205 -7.28 -5.80 2.69
N THR A 206 -7.82 -6.53 3.66
CA THR A 206 -8.63 -7.73 3.41
C THR A 206 -10.05 -7.54 3.91
N THR A 207 -11.04 -8.12 3.23
CA THR A 207 -12.44 -8.09 3.69
C THR A 207 -12.63 -8.73 5.06
N GLU A 208 -11.79 -9.71 5.41
CA GLU A 208 -11.81 -10.36 6.72
C GLU A 208 -11.35 -9.41 7.83
N GLU A 209 -10.30 -8.62 7.61
CA GLU A 209 -9.86 -7.60 8.56
C GLU A 209 -10.85 -6.43 8.67
N VAL A 210 -11.43 -6.01 7.54
CA VAL A 210 -12.36 -4.87 7.48
C VAL A 210 -13.71 -5.19 8.12
N TYR A 211 -14.29 -6.37 7.83
CA TYR A 211 -15.64 -6.72 8.28
C TYR A 211 -15.66 -7.75 9.42
N GLY A 212 -14.54 -8.40 9.72
CA GLY A 212 -14.43 -9.39 10.79
C GLY A 212 -15.00 -10.76 10.44
N TYR A 213 -15.34 -11.02 9.17
CA TYR A 213 -15.84 -12.33 8.71
C TYR A 213 -15.42 -12.64 7.27
N GLN A 214 -15.47 -13.92 6.93
CA GLN A 214 -15.27 -14.43 5.56
C GLN A 214 -16.62 -14.62 4.87
N TYR A 215 -16.68 -14.38 3.56
CA TYR A 215 -17.87 -14.69 2.78
C TYR A 215 -17.94 -16.20 2.55
N GLN A 216 -19.15 -16.75 2.52
CA GLN A 216 -19.36 -18.18 2.39
C GLN A 216 -20.60 -18.49 1.54
N TYR A 217 -20.53 -19.55 0.74
CA TYR A 217 -21.69 -20.15 0.09
C TYR A 217 -21.61 -21.69 0.11
N HIS A 218 -22.75 -22.32 -0.15
CA HIS A 218 -22.89 -23.77 -0.18
C HIS A 218 -23.43 -24.21 -1.53
N VAL A 219 -22.77 -25.19 -2.16
CA VAL A 219 -23.25 -25.75 -3.43
C VAL A 219 -24.39 -26.73 -3.18
N ILE A 220 -25.60 -26.37 -3.61
CA ILE A 220 -26.80 -27.19 -3.41
C ILE A 220 -26.98 -28.21 -4.55
N PRO A 221 -27.53 -29.40 -4.29
CA PRO A 221 -27.83 -30.36 -5.34
C PRO A 221 -28.84 -29.83 -6.35
N GLU A 222 -28.66 -30.18 -7.63
CA GLU A 222 -29.72 -29.98 -8.63
C GLU A 222 -30.88 -30.97 -8.38
N PHE A 223 -32.01 -30.47 -7.89
CA PHE A 223 -33.22 -31.27 -7.87
C PHE A 223 -33.91 -31.18 -9.23
N SER A 224 -33.97 -32.29 -9.96
CA SER A 224 -34.75 -32.36 -11.20
C SER A 224 -36.20 -31.96 -10.92
N GLN A 225 -36.65 -30.83 -11.50
CA GLN A 225 -38.03 -30.34 -11.34
C GLN A 225 -39.06 -31.39 -11.77
N ILE A 226 -38.71 -32.24 -12.74
CA ILE A 226 -39.53 -33.39 -13.15
C ILE A 226 -39.67 -34.39 -11.99
N LEU A 227 -38.58 -34.76 -11.29
CA LEU A 227 -38.68 -35.62 -10.11
C LEU A 227 -39.52 -34.99 -9.00
N VAL A 228 -39.36 -33.69 -8.74
CA VAL A 228 -40.11 -32.97 -7.70
C VAL A 228 -41.60 -32.93 -8.04
N LEU A 229 -41.97 -32.73 -9.31
CA LEU A 229 -43.36 -32.78 -9.77
C LEU A 229 -43.93 -34.21 -9.84
N LEU A 230 -43.11 -35.22 -10.13
CA LEU A 230 -43.52 -36.62 -10.20
C LEU A 230 -43.79 -37.23 -8.81
N MET A 231 -43.09 -36.80 -7.77
CA MET A 231 -43.30 -37.29 -6.39
C MET A 231 -44.75 -37.15 -5.88
N PRO A 232 -45.40 -35.97 -5.94
CA PRO A 232 -46.80 -35.84 -5.52
C PRO A 232 -47.75 -36.59 -6.46
N MET A 233 -47.51 -36.60 -7.77
CA MET A 233 -48.33 -37.36 -8.73
C MET A 233 -48.29 -38.87 -8.47
N ALA A 234 -47.11 -39.42 -8.16
CA ALA A 234 -46.95 -40.82 -7.79
C ALA A 234 -47.64 -41.13 -6.45
N ALA A 235 -47.53 -40.24 -5.46
CA ALA A 235 -48.21 -40.39 -4.17
C ALA A 235 -49.75 -40.34 -4.32
N THR A 236 -50.29 -39.44 -5.14
CA THR A 236 -51.73 -39.38 -5.42
C THR A 236 -52.21 -40.60 -6.21
N LEU A 237 -51.41 -41.11 -7.15
CA LEU A 237 -51.75 -42.31 -7.91
C LEU A 237 -51.74 -43.56 -7.00
N LEU A 238 -50.74 -43.70 -6.13
CA LEU A 238 -50.62 -44.80 -5.17
C LEU A 238 -51.79 -44.80 -4.17
N THR A 239 -52.14 -43.63 -3.62
CA THR A 239 -53.28 -43.49 -2.71
C THR A 239 -54.60 -43.83 -3.41
N ALA A 240 -54.81 -43.38 -4.66
CA ALA A 240 -55.98 -43.74 -5.45
C ALA A 240 -56.08 -45.25 -5.74
N LEU A 241 -54.95 -45.91 -6.06
CA LEU A 241 -54.90 -47.36 -6.27
C LEU A 241 -55.21 -48.15 -5.00
N LEU A 242 -54.69 -47.72 -3.85
CA LEU A 242 -54.99 -48.33 -2.54
C LEU A 242 -56.45 -48.14 -2.14
N TYR A 243 -57.04 -46.96 -2.41
CA TYR A 243 -58.46 -46.71 -2.21
C TYR A 243 -59.34 -47.63 -3.07
N LYS A 244 -59.01 -47.77 -4.37
CA LYS A 244 -59.73 -48.66 -5.28
C LYS A 244 -59.64 -50.13 -4.87
N ARG A 245 -58.46 -50.60 -4.43
CA ARG A 245 -58.30 -51.96 -3.90
C ARG A 245 -59.15 -52.21 -2.66
N ARG A 246 -59.18 -51.28 -1.70
CA ARG A 246 -60.01 -51.39 -0.48
C ARG A 246 -61.50 -51.41 -0.80
N LYS A 247 -61.96 -50.63 -1.78
CA LYS A 247 -63.36 -50.61 -2.22
C LYS A 247 -63.81 -51.93 -2.87
N HIS A 248 -62.90 -52.64 -3.56
CA HIS A 248 -63.20 -53.94 -4.18
C HIS A 248 -63.11 -55.13 -3.22
N SER A 249 -62.54 -54.95 -2.02
CA SER A 249 -62.41 -56.00 -0.98
C SER A 249 -63.45 -55.90 0.14
N LEU A 250 -64.43 -54.99 0.01
CA LEU A 250 -65.62 -54.81 0.86
C LEU A 250 -66.85 -55.21 0.06
#